data_AF-A0ABD3E1G4-F1
#
_entry.id   AF-A0ABD3E1G4-F1
#
_cell.length_a   1.000
_cell.length_b   1.000
_cell.length_c   1.000
_cell.angle_alpha   90.00
_cell.angle_beta   90.00
_cell.angle_gamma   90.00
#
_symmetry.space_group_name_H-M   'P 1'
#
loop_
_entity.id
_entity.type
_entity.pdbx_description
1 polymer ?
#
loop_
_entity_poly.entity_id
_entity_poly.type
_entity_poly.pdbx_seq_one_letter_code
_entity_poly.pdbx_strand_id
1 'polypeptide(L)'
;MAGGSCFFSILAATFLLLSTATTANRHHPHGNVSPFCTTATTNPDDKAVCTGLVNGAKTWPEAMTNAIQAAIATGKAAKPMVDGLAAKLPRGLKPLTVESITKGCKDSLDTYVFNLQQCIGFVKNDPFSSLEVYLGGSTFFDCKDGFDEFQISNSEVNKFYDTTVKFADILLSIYQKKPQH
;
A
#
# COMPACT_ATOMS: atom_id res chain seq x y z
N MET A 1 -7.13 -46.12 69.40
CA MET A 1 -5.82 -46.06 70.09
C MET A 1 -4.76 -45.79 69.04
N ALA A 2 -3.87 -44.83 69.31
CA ALA A 2 -2.66 -44.45 68.55
C ALA A 2 -2.88 -43.97 67.11
N GLY A 3 -2.20 -42.96 66.56
CA GLY A 3 -1.15 -42.01 66.96
C GLY A 3 -1.14 -40.96 65.82
N GLY A 4 -0.90 -39.67 66.03
CA GLY A 4 0.39 -39.12 66.42
C GLY A 4 1.33 -39.05 65.20
N SER A 5 1.44 -37.89 64.55
CA SER A 5 2.72 -37.17 64.29
C SER A 5 2.61 -36.14 63.16
N CYS A 6 3.17 -34.97 63.47
CA CYS A 6 3.43 -33.81 62.62
C CYS A 6 4.36 -34.13 61.45
N PHE A 7 4.17 -33.48 60.29
CA PHE A 7 5.31 -33.05 59.47
C PHE A 7 5.04 -31.70 58.80
N PHE A 8 6.12 -30.93 58.76
CA PHE A 8 6.28 -29.55 58.37
C PHE A 8 6.07 -29.28 56.87
N SER A 9 5.68 -28.03 56.58
CA SER A 9 6.10 -27.16 55.47
C SER A 9 6.53 -27.79 54.14
N ILE A 10 5.96 -27.29 53.03
CA ILE A 10 6.71 -26.65 51.95
C ILE A 10 5.78 -25.64 51.24
N LEU A 11 6.22 -24.38 51.30
CA LEU A 11 5.80 -23.26 50.45
C LEU A 11 6.55 -23.39 49.12
N ALA A 12 5.85 -23.48 47.99
CA ALA A 12 6.41 -23.25 46.65
C ALA A 12 5.25 -22.86 45.72
N ALA A 13 4.92 -21.57 45.60
CA ALA A 13 5.54 -20.62 44.67
C ALA A 13 5.48 -21.08 43.20
N THR A 14 4.48 -20.54 42.49
CA THR A 14 4.54 -19.99 41.13
C THR A 14 5.20 -20.80 40.00
N PHE A 15 4.47 -21.02 38.91
CA PHE A 15 4.67 -20.24 37.67
C PHE A 15 3.50 -20.48 36.70
N LEU A 16 2.69 -19.43 36.50
CA LEU A 16 1.72 -19.33 35.41
C LEU A 16 2.49 -19.31 34.08
N LEU A 17 2.30 -20.34 33.26
CA LEU A 17 2.69 -20.33 31.85
C LEU A 17 1.74 -19.40 31.09
N LEU A 18 2.06 -18.11 31.14
CA LEU A 18 1.46 -17.09 30.29
C LEU A 18 2.08 -17.24 28.90
N SER A 19 1.41 -17.99 28.03
CA SER A 19 1.75 -18.08 26.61
C SER A 19 1.50 -16.73 25.95
N THR A 20 2.48 -15.83 26.02
CA THR A 20 2.51 -14.63 25.19
C THR A 20 2.60 -15.06 23.74
N ALA A 21 1.47 -15.04 23.04
CA ALA A 21 1.45 -14.99 21.59
C ALA A 21 2.16 -13.70 21.18
N THR A 22 3.45 -13.80 20.90
CA THR A 22 4.21 -12.76 20.22
C THR A 22 3.60 -12.63 18.83
N THR A 23 2.76 -11.62 18.65
CA THR A 23 2.59 -10.98 17.36
C THR A 23 3.98 -10.53 16.94
N ALA A 24 4.62 -11.32 16.09
CA ALA A 24 5.83 -10.95 15.39
C ALA A 24 5.46 -9.80 14.45
N ASN A 25 5.41 -8.59 15.01
CA ASN A 25 5.61 -7.37 14.27
C ASN A 25 7.00 -7.54 13.64
N ARG A 26 7.04 -7.97 12.38
CA ARG A 26 8.26 -7.94 11.56
C ARG A 26 8.57 -6.47 11.33
N HIS A 27 9.13 -5.83 12.35
CA HIS A 27 10.01 -4.69 12.19
C HIS A 27 11.12 -5.20 11.27
N HIS A 28 11.01 -4.91 9.98
CA HIS A 28 12.13 -5.17 9.09
C HIS A 28 13.28 -4.35 9.66
N PRO A 29 14.41 -4.98 10.02
CA PRO A 29 15.58 -4.22 10.42
C PRO A 29 15.89 -3.26 9.28
N HIS A 30 16.50 -2.12 9.59
CA HIS A 30 17.05 -1.16 8.65
C HIS A 30 17.94 -1.87 7.61
N GLY A 31 17.34 -2.51 6.61
CA GLY A 31 18.01 -3.01 5.44
C GLY A 31 18.58 -1.81 4.73
N ASN A 32 19.75 -1.97 4.13
CA ASN A 32 20.39 -0.90 3.37
C ASN A 32 19.36 -0.30 2.41
N VAL A 33 18.97 0.95 2.68
CA VAL A 33 18.01 1.69 1.84
C VAL A 33 18.61 1.77 0.45
N SER A 34 17.83 1.43 -0.57
CA SER A 34 18.29 1.55 -1.95
C SER A 34 18.74 2.99 -2.24
N PRO A 35 19.84 3.22 -2.97
CA PRO A 35 20.29 4.57 -3.30
C PRO A 35 19.21 5.39 -4.03
N PHE A 36 18.33 4.71 -4.78
CA PHE A 36 17.19 5.31 -5.48
C PHE A 36 16.03 5.75 -4.56
N CYS A 37 16.04 5.30 -3.29
CA CYS A 37 14.97 5.51 -2.31
C CYS A 37 15.34 6.49 -1.19
N THR A 38 16.49 7.14 -1.28
CA THR A 38 17.01 8.01 -0.21
C THR A 38 16.17 9.27 0.01
N THR A 39 15.41 9.71 -1.00
CA THR A 39 14.52 10.88 -1.03
C THR A 39 13.05 10.54 -0.72
N ALA A 40 12.70 9.26 -0.54
CA ALA A 40 11.36 8.84 -0.15
C ALA A 40 11.13 9.15 1.34
N THR A 41 10.78 10.40 1.68
CA THR A 41 10.76 10.89 3.07
C THR A 41 9.41 11.41 3.54
N THR A 42 8.34 11.29 2.75
CA THR A 42 7.01 11.79 3.13
C THR A 42 6.53 11.13 4.42
N ASN A 43 6.73 9.81 4.56
CA ASN A 43 6.43 9.04 5.77
C ASN A 43 7.66 8.27 6.28
N PRO A 44 7.70 7.91 7.58
CA PRO A 44 8.83 7.19 8.18
C PRO A 44 9.17 5.85 7.49
N ASP A 45 8.18 5.17 6.91
CA ASP A 45 8.32 3.84 6.30
C ASP A 45 8.53 3.87 4.77
N ASP A 46 8.46 5.04 4.14
CA ASP A 46 8.53 5.17 2.67
C ASP A 46 9.85 4.66 2.09
N LYS A 47 10.97 4.88 2.78
CA LYS A 47 12.28 4.35 2.35
C LYS A 47 12.28 2.82 2.29
N ALA A 48 11.64 2.16 3.25
CA ALA A 48 11.55 0.72 3.31
C ALA A 48 10.61 0.18 2.23
N VAL A 49 9.44 0.81 2.07
CA VAL A 49 8.48 0.47 1.01
C VAL A 49 9.15 0.65 -0.37
N CYS A 50 9.74 1.81 -0.63
CA CYS A 50 10.49 2.08 -1.86
C CYS A 50 11.59 1.05 -2.10
N THR A 51 12.38 0.71 -1.09
CA THR A 51 13.47 -0.29 -1.21
C THR A 51 12.92 -1.66 -1.61
N GLY A 52 11.75 -2.04 -1.10
CA GLY A 52 11.03 -3.24 -1.53
C GLY A 52 10.57 -3.14 -2.99
N LEU A 53 10.00 -2.00 -3.40
CA LEU A 53 9.48 -1.79 -4.75
C LEU A 53 10.57 -1.81 -5.83
N VAL A 54 11.74 -1.19 -5.57
CA VAL A 54 12.85 -1.19 -6.54
C VAL A 54 13.56 -2.55 -6.62
N ASN A 55 13.35 -3.43 -5.63
CA ASN A 55 13.75 -4.83 -5.65
C ASN A 55 15.21 -5.10 -6.06
N GLY A 56 16.15 -4.41 -5.41
CA GLY A 56 17.59 -4.65 -5.62
C GLY A 56 18.17 -4.09 -6.92
N ALA A 57 17.40 -3.28 -7.66
CA ALA A 57 17.82 -2.64 -8.90
C ALA A 57 19.19 -1.97 -8.82
N LYS A 58 19.95 -2.03 -9.93
CA LYS A 58 21.31 -1.48 -10.05
C LYS A 58 21.36 -0.20 -10.88
N THR A 59 20.34 0.03 -11.70
CA THR A 59 20.25 1.23 -12.55
C THR A 59 18.96 1.98 -12.27
N TRP A 60 18.95 3.29 -12.55
CA TRP A 60 17.73 4.09 -12.39
C TRP A 60 16.56 3.58 -13.26
N PRO A 61 16.74 3.23 -14.55
CA PRO A 61 15.65 2.68 -15.35
C PRO A 61 15.06 1.39 -14.78
N GLU A 62 15.91 0.50 -14.26
CA GLU A 62 15.49 -0.74 -13.60
C GLU A 62 14.71 -0.44 -12.31
N ALA A 63 15.22 0.44 -11.46
CA ALA A 63 14.56 0.82 -10.21
C ALA A 63 13.16 1.41 -10.46
N MET A 64 13.06 2.34 -11.41
CA MET A 64 11.80 2.94 -11.80
C MET A 64 10.84 1.92 -12.42
N THR A 65 11.32 1.08 -13.34
CA THR A 65 10.48 0.04 -13.98
C THR A 65 9.95 -0.95 -12.96
N ASN A 66 10.79 -1.44 -12.04
CA ASN A 66 10.38 -2.38 -11.00
C ASN A 66 9.31 -1.78 -10.09
N ALA A 67 9.50 -0.53 -9.66
CA ALA A 67 8.55 0.15 -8.80
C ALA A 67 7.20 0.39 -9.50
N ILE A 68 7.21 0.82 -10.77
CA ILE A 68 5.99 0.97 -11.58
C ILE A 68 5.27 -0.38 -11.74
N GLN A 69 6.01 -1.46 -12.02
CA GLN A 69 5.42 -2.79 -12.17
C GLN A 69 4.76 -3.28 -10.87
N ALA A 70 5.37 -3.01 -9.72
CA ALA A 70 4.77 -3.34 -8.42
C ALA A 70 3.49 -2.52 -8.14
N ALA A 71 3.47 -1.24 -8.52
CA ALA A 71 2.29 -0.40 -8.44
C ALA A 71 1.14 -0.90 -9.37
N ILE A 72 1.48 -1.33 -10.60
CA ILE A 72 0.53 -1.98 -11.53
C ILE A 72 -0.02 -3.27 -10.95
N ALA A 73 0.84 -4.13 -10.38
CA ALA A 73 0.41 -5.39 -9.79
C ALA A 73 -0.57 -5.16 -8.63
N THR A 74 -0.31 -4.15 -7.80
CA THR A 74 -1.21 -3.74 -6.72
C THR A 74 -2.56 -3.23 -7.26
N GLY A 75 -2.55 -2.42 -8.33
CA GLY A 75 -3.79 -2.00 -9.00
C GLY A 75 -4.59 -3.18 -9.53
N LYS A 76 -3.95 -4.10 -10.26
CA LYS A 76 -4.61 -5.31 -10.76
C LYS A 76 -5.19 -6.17 -9.64
N ALA A 77 -4.50 -6.28 -8.51
CA ALA A 77 -4.97 -7.01 -7.35
C ALA A 77 -6.19 -6.36 -6.67
N ALA A 78 -6.45 -5.07 -6.89
CA ALA A 78 -7.61 -4.37 -6.36
C ALA A 78 -8.89 -4.59 -7.18
N LYS A 79 -8.81 -5.23 -8.37
CA LYS A 79 -9.97 -5.47 -9.23
C LYS A 79 -11.16 -6.17 -8.53
N PRO A 80 -10.97 -7.25 -7.75
CA PRO A 80 -12.09 -7.88 -7.04
C PRO A 80 -12.76 -6.97 -6.01
N MET A 81 -12.00 -6.06 -5.38
CA MET A 81 -12.56 -5.07 -4.47
C MET A 81 -13.49 -4.13 -5.22
N VAL A 82 -13.04 -3.60 -6.36
CA VAL A 82 -13.83 -2.69 -7.22
C VAL A 82 -15.06 -3.38 -7.82
N ASP A 83 -14.91 -4.59 -8.35
CA ASP A 83 -16.02 -5.36 -8.92
C ASP A 83 -17.10 -5.69 -7.87
N GLY A 84 -16.71 -5.84 -6.60
CA GLY A 84 -17.60 -6.12 -5.48
C GLY A 84 -18.21 -4.90 -4.79
N LEU A 85 -17.91 -3.67 -5.22
CA LEU A 85 -18.33 -2.45 -4.51
C LEU A 85 -19.85 -2.33 -4.38
N ALA A 86 -20.60 -2.67 -5.43
CA ALA A 86 -22.07 -2.53 -5.44
C ALA A 86 -22.74 -3.23 -4.24
N ALA A 87 -22.23 -4.41 -3.86
CA ALA A 87 -22.75 -5.19 -2.74
C ALA A 87 -22.39 -4.63 -1.37
N LYS A 88 -21.39 -3.74 -1.30
CA LYS A 88 -20.89 -3.11 -0.06
C LYS A 88 -21.45 -1.70 0.17
N LEU A 89 -22.22 -1.17 -0.79
CA LEU A 89 -22.81 0.16 -0.67
C LEU A 89 -24.02 0.16 0.29
N PRO A 90 -24.31 1.28 0.97
CA PRO A 90 -25.50 1.44 1.79
C PRO A 90 -26.78 1.07 1.04
N ARG A 91 -27.71 0.42 1.74
CA ARG A 91 -29.05 0.16 1.21
C ARG A 91 -29.83 1.46 1.06
N GLY A 92 -30.69 1.53 0.05
CA GLY A 92 -31.57 2.68 -0.18
C GLY A 92 -30.97 3.80 -1.04
N LEU A 93 -29.72 3.63 -1.51
CA LEU A 93 -29.19 4.50 -2.57
C LEU A 93 -30.02 4.36 -3.84
N LYS A 94 -30.17 5.49 -4.56
CA LYS A 94 -30.79 5.47 -5.89
C LYS A 94 -29.94 4.62 -6.84
N PRO A 95 -30.54 3.86 -7.78
CA PRO A 95 -29.78 3.06 -8.74
C PRO A 95 -28.70 3.84 -9.48
N LEU A 96 -29.01 5.09 -9.88
CA LEU A 96 -28.06 5.96 -10.56
C LEU A 96 -26.83 6.32 -9.70
N THR A 97 -27.00 6.49 -8.38
CA THR A 97 -25.89 6.75 -7.46
C THR A 97 -24.99 5.52 -7.34
N VAL A 98 -25.60 4.33 -7.23
CA VAL A 98 -24.86 3.05 -7.20
C VAL A 98 -24.06 2.88 -8.49
N GLU A 99 -24.67 3.13 -9.64
CA GLU A 99 -24.02 3.05 -10.95
C GLU A 99 -22.87 4.07 -11.06
N SER A 100 -23.10 5.34 -10.70
CA SER A 100 -22.08 6.39 -10.74
C SER A 100 -20.82 6.02 -9.95
N ILE A 101 -21.00 5.63 -8.68
CA ILE A 101 -19.88 5.23 -7.80
C ILE A 101 -19.16 4.01 -8.37
N THR A 102 -19.90 2.95 -8.73
CA THR A 102 -19.29 1.68 -9.16
C THR A 102 -18.60 1.80 -10.51
N LYS A 103 -19.14 2.60 -11.44
CA LYS A 103 -18.50 2.91 -12.71
C LYS A 103 -17.29 3.81 -12.51
N GLY A 104 -17.40 4.89 -11.74
CA GLY A 104 -16.29 5.79 -11.43
C GLY A 104 -15.09 5.02 -10.87
N CYS A 105 -15.32 4.13 -9.91
CA CYS A 105 -14.24 3.32 -9.34
C CYS A 105 -13.61 2.32 -10.31
N LYS A 106 -14.38 1.77 -11.26
CA LYS A 106 -13.82 0.92 -12.33
C LYS A 106 -12.94 1.74 -13.27
N ASP A 107 -13.46 2.87 -13.74
CA ASP A 107 -12.75 3.76 -14.65
C ASP A 107 -11.48 4.32 -14.00
N SER A 108 -11.52 4.68 -12.72
CA SER A 108 -10.33 5.11 -11.96
C SER A 108 -9.28 4.00 -11.87
N LEU A 109 -9.70 2.74 -11.66
CA LEU A 109 -8.75 1.63 -11.55
C LEU A 109 -8.09 1.36 -12.90
N ASP A 110 -8.88 1.35 -13.97
CA ASP A 110 -8.41 1.13 -15.32
C ASP A 110 -7.46 2.26 -15.76
N THR A 111 -7.81 3.51 -15.43
CA THR A 111 -6.97 4.69 -15.69
C THR A 111 -5.67 4.64 -14.90
N TYR A 112 -5.70 4.29 -13.61
CA TYR A 112 -4.51 4.10 -12.78
C TYR A 112 -3.55 3.07 -13.38
N VAL A 113 -4.07 1.89 -13.76
CA VAL A 113 -3.24 0.83 -14.38
C VAL A 113 -2.71 1.27 -15.74
N PHE A 114 -3.55 1.88 -16.58
CA PHE A 114 -3.19 2.36 -17.91
C PHE A 114 -2.08 3.42 -17.85
N ASN A 115 -2.22 4.43 -16.99
CA ASN A 115 -1.24 5.51 -16.84
C ASN A 115 0.12 4.97 -16.39
N LEU A 116 0.15 4.04 -15.43
CA LEU A 116 1.39 3.38 -15.01
C LEU A 116 2.01 2.54 -16.14
N GLN A 117 1.20 1.90 -17.00
CA GLN A 117 1.73 1.20 -18.17
C GLN A 117 2.38 2.16 -19.18
N GLN A 118 1.81 3.35 -19.39
CA GLN A 118 2.45 4.39 -20.22
C GLN A 118 3.80 4.83 -19.64
N CYS A 119 3.89 4.96 -18.31
CA CYS A 119 5.12 5.34 -17.62
C CYS A 119 6.30 4.42 -17.96
N ILE A 120 6.08 3.11 -18.13
CA ILE A 120 7.14 2.16 -18.52
C ILE A 120 7.77 2.55 -19.87
N GLY A 121 6.96 3.04 -20.81
CA GLY A 121 7.46 3.58 -22.09
C GLY A 121 8.33 4.82 -21.88
N PHE A 122 7.87 5.73 -21.02
CA PHE A 122 8.58 6.98 -20.73
C PHE A 122 9.90 6.77 -19.99
N VAL A 123 10.06 5.73 -19.15
CA VAL A 123 11.34 5.44 -18.50
C VAL A 123 12.52 5.37 -19.49
N LYS A 124 12.28 4.85 -20.70
CA LYS A 124 13.29 4.74 -21.76
C LYS A 124 13.42 6.00 -22.60
N ASN A 125 12.30 6.66 -22.88
CA ASN A 125 12.25 7.82 -23.76
C ASN A 125 11.14 8.77 -23.28
N ASP A 126 11.54 9.85 -22.62
CA ASP A 126 10.64 10.85 -22.03
C ASP A 126 10.93 12.25 -22.58
N PRO A 127 10.67 12.50 -23.88
CA PRO A 127 11.08 13.75 -24.53
C PRO A 127 10.32 14.98 -24.00
N PHE A 128 9.22 14.78 -23.29
CA PHE A 128 8.31 15.85 -22.83
C PHE A 128 8.08 15.83 -21.31
N SER A 129 8.94 15.17 -20.54
CA SER A 129 8.76 15.01 -19.07
C SER A 129 7.38 14.46 -18.68
N SER A 130 6.80 13.63 -19.55
CA SER A 130 5.51 12.98 -19.35
C SER A 130 5.56 11.95 -18.23
N LEU A 131 6.74 11.39 -17.93
CA LEU A 131 6.88 10.45 -16.82
C LEU A 131 6.45 11.08 -15.48
N GLU A 132 6.94 12.28 -15.16
CA GLU A 132 6.61 12.95 -13.89
C GLU A 132 5.12 13.21 -13.76
N VAL A 133 4.50 13.75 -14.82
CA VAL A 133 3.07 14.08 -14.86
C VAL A 133 2.21 12.83 -14.64
N TYR A 134 2.52 11.74 -15.34
CA TYR A 134 1.74 10.51 -15.22
C TYR A 134 1.97 9.82 -13.87
N LEU A 135 3.19 9.87 -13.31
CA LEU A 135 3.46 9.34 -11.97
C LEU A 135 2.64 10.05 -10.90
N GLY A 136 2.61 11.39 -10.92
CA GLY A 136 1.84 12.19 -9.96
C GLY A 136 0.33 12.07 -10.14
N GLY A 137 -0.15 11.89 -11.37
CA GLY A 137 -1.58 11.74 -11.68
C GLY A 137 -2.15 10.34 -11.50
N SER A 138 -1.30 9.31 -11.30
CA SER A 138 -1.75 7.93 -11.17
C SER A 138 -2.22 7.63 -9.73
N THR A 139 -3.41 8.12 -9.37
CA THR A 139 -4.04 7.83 -8.07
C THR A 139 -5.48 7.35 -8.23
N PHE A 140 -6.05 6.78 -7.17
CA PHE A 140 -7.45 6.34 -7.15
C PHE A 140 -8.43 7.44 -6.72
N PHE A 141 -8.09 8.71 -7.03
CA PHE A 141 -8.77 9.90 -6.53
C PHE A 141 -10.24 9.96 -6.93
N ASP A 142 -10.60 9.80 -8.20
CA ASP A 142 -12.00 10.00 -8.62
C ASP A 142 -12.96 8.98 -7.97
N CYS A 143 -12.49 7.76 -7.69
CA CYS A 143 -13.26 6.80 -6.90
C CYS A 143 -13.47 7.30 -5.47
N LYS A 144 -12.39 7.73 -4.80
CA LYS A 144 -12.43 8.27 -3.44
C LYS A 144 -13.36 9.49 -3.36
N ASP A 145 -13.25 10.41 -4.32
CA ASP A 145 -14.07 11.61 -4.43
C ASP A 145 -15.55 11.26 -4.62
N GLY A 146 -15.87 10.28 -5.47
CA GLY A 146 -17.24 9.79 -5.63
C GLY A 146 -17.83 9.23 -4.33
N PHE A 147 -17.03 8.55 -3.49
CA PHE A 147 -17.47 8.13 -2.16
C PHE A 147 -17.71 9.32 -1.21
N ASP A 148 -16.82 10.31 -1.24
CA ASP A 148 -16.91 11.51 -0.40
C ASP A 148 -18.09 12.41 -0.79
N GLU A 149 -18.39 12.56 -2.09
CA GLU A 149 -19.53 13.32 -2.63
C GLU A 149 -20.86 12.84 -2.03
N PHE A 150 -21.04 11.52 -1.92
CA PHE A 150 -22.23 10.90 -1.34
C PHE A 150 -22.11 10.64 0.17
N GLN A 151 -21.03 11.10 0.81
CA GLN A 151 -20.77 10.91 2.24
C GLN A 151 -20.76 9.43 2.66
N ILE A 152 -20.27 8.55 1.78
CA ILE A 152 -20.19 7.11 2.03
C ILE A 152 -18.78 6.78 2.51
N SER A 153 -18.66 6.22 3.71
CA SER A 153 -17.38 5.72 4.20
C SER A 153 -17.14 4.30 3.72
N ASN A 154 -16.00 4.06 3.08
CA ASN A 154 -15.53 2.72 2.73
C ASN A 154 -14.04 2.59 3.03
N SER A 155 -13.69 1.79 4.04
CA SER A 155 -12.31 1.65 4.50
C SER A 155 -11.38 0.99 3.48
N GLU A 156 -11.88 0.10 2.62
CA GLU A 156 -11.08 -0.55 1.58
C GLU A 156 -10.73 0.45 0.47
N VAL A 157 -11.70 1.26 0.04
CA VAL A 157 -11.49 2.34 -0.94
C VAL A 157 -10.51 3.37 -0.39
N ASN A 158 -10.71 3.84 0.84
CA ASN A 158 -9.81 4.81 1.49
C ASN A 158 -8.38 4.27 1.58
N LYS A 159 -8.20 3.03 2.07
CA LYS A 159 -6.88 2.42 2.19
C LYS A 159 -6.21 2.24 0.83
N PHE A 160 -6.97 1.86 -0.20
CA PHE A 160 -6.42 1.71 -1.54
C PHE A 160 -6.04 3.07 -2.14
N TYR A 161 -6.87 4.10 -1.98
CA TYR A 161 -6.53 5.48 -2.35
C TYR A 161 -5.22 5.93 -1.69
N ASP A 162 -5.12 5.81 -0.36
CA ASP A 162 -3.91 6.18 0.38
C ASP A 162 -2.68 5.41 -0.11
N THR A 163 -2.85 4.14 -0.47
CA THR A 163 -1.79 3.32 -1.07
C THR A 163 -1.36 3.86 -2.43
N THR A 164 -2.30 4.29 -3.29
CA THR A 164 -1.96 4.87 -4.60
C THR A 164 -1.27 6.23 -4.48
N VAL A 165 -1.69 7.08 -3.53
CA VAL A 165 -1.01 8.35 -3.23
C VAL A 165 0.41 8.08 -2.74
N LYS A 166 0.57 7.14 -1.80
CA LYS A 166 1.89 6.71 -1.31
C LYS A 166 2.80 6.22 -2.43
N PHE A 167 2.26 5.46 -3.38
CA PHE A 167 3.02 5.01 -4.54
C PHE A 167 3.38 6.15 -5.48
N ALA A 168 2.48 7.10 -5.75
CA ALA A 168 2.80 8.29 -6.54
C ALA A 168 3.98 9.05 -5.92
N ASP A 169 3.94 9.32 -4.61
CA ASP A 169 5.01 10.00 -3.88
C ASP A 169 6.35 9.23 -3.97
N ILE A 170 6.32 7.91 -3.73
CA ILE A 170 7.52 7.08 -3.82
C ILE A 170 8.07 7.07 -5.25
N LEU A 171 7.22 6.91 -6.27
CA LEU A 171 7.64 6.90 -7.67
C LEU A 171 8.25 8.25 -8.06
N LEU A 172 7.66 9.37 -7.65
CA LEU A 172 8.23 10.71 -7.84
C LEU A 172 9.58 10.86 -7.13
N SER A 173 9.75 10.29 -5.93
CA SER A 173 11.03 10.31 -5.22
C SER A 173 12.14 9.55 -5.96
N ILE A 174 11.80 8.43 -6.61
CA ILE A 174 12.73 7.68 -7.48
C ILE A 174 13.01 8.49 -8.74
N TYR A 175 11.99 9.16 -9.31
CA TYR A 175 12.11 9.98 -10.50
C TYR A 175 13.15 11.09 -10.32
N GLN A 176 13.19 11.73 -9.14
CA GLN A 176 14.19 12.74 -8.79
C GLN A 176 15.64 12.23 -8.81
N LYS A 177 15.86 10.91 -8.82
CA LYS A 177 17.19 10.28 -8.95
C LYS A 177 17.59 9.99 -10.40
N LYS A 178 16.80 10.42 -11.38
CA LYS A 178 17.10 10.27 -12.80
C LYS A 178 18.47 10.91 -13.11
N PRO A 179 19.41 10.20 -13.74
CA PRO A 179 20.68 10.78 -14.15
C PRO A 179 20.45 11.98 -15.07
N GLN A 180 21.17 13.07 -14.81
CA GLN A 180 21.23 14.20 -15.73
C GLN A 180 22.20 13.84 -16.87
N HIS A 181 21.76 14.08 -18.11
CA HIS A 181 22.60 13.93 -19.31
C HIS A 181 23.41 15.20 -19.56
#